data_AF-R6T958-F1
#
_entry.id   AF-R6T958-F1
#
_cell.length_a   1.000
_cell.length_b   1.000
_cell.length_c   1.000
_cell.angle_alpha   90.00
_cell.angle_beta   90.00
_cell.angle_gamma   90.00
#
_symmetry.space_group_name_H-M   'P 1'
#
loop_
_entity.id
_entity.type
_entity.pdbx_description
1 polymer ?
#
loop_
_entity_poly.entity_id
_entity_poly.type
_entity_poly.pdbx_seq_one_letter_code
_entity_poly.pdbx_strand_id
1 'polypeptide(L)'
;MDKKRTITYNVYGGQINTANDKSTIHATQNNGVTLSELDNIINGITENLSALKKEDVDAIEDVINMIKEEFAKPEPKVNRLRNYLNLIAPMFTIANGIPDLSEHLHRLIDYINMFIH
;
A
#
# COMPACT_ATOMS: atom_id res chain seq x y z
N MET A 1 43.17 -17.13 15.89
CA MET A 1 42.03 -17.89 16.39
C MET A 1 40.90 -16.92 16.73
N ASP A 2 39.70 -17.31 16.28
CA ASP A 2 38.36 -16.86 16.65
C ASP A 2 38.01 -15.36 16.73
N LYS A 3 37.69 -14.76 15.57
CA LYS A 3 36.67 -13.71 15.54
C LYS A 3 35.30 -14.37 15.50
N LYS A 4 34.72 -14.54 16.68
CA LYS A 4 33.32 -14.92 16.90
C LYS A 4 32.44 -13.98 16.08
N ARG A 5 31.89 -14.47 14.98
CA ARG A 5 30.90 -13.77 14.16
C ARG A 5 29.57 -13.85 14.91
N THR A 6 29.30 -12.87 15.76
CA THR A 6 27.97 -12.70 16.33
C THR A 6 27.08 -12.10 15.25
N ILE A 7 26.33 -12.97 14.56
CA ILE A 7 25.27 -12.55 13.65
C ILE A 7 24.01 -12.41 14.49
N THR A 8 23.56 -11.17 14.72
CA THR A 8 22.30 -10.91 15.41
C THR A 8 21.20 -10.85 14.37
N TYR A 9 20.36 -11.87 14.30
CA TYR A 9 19.15 -11.88 13.49
C TYR A 9 18.00 -11.32 14.32
N ASN A 10 17.55 -10.09 14.05
CA ASN A 10 16.28 -9.60 14.54
C ASN A 10 15.32 -9.49 13.35
N VAL A 11 14.30 -10.34 13.35
CA VAL A 11 13.25 -10.36 12.33
C VAL A 11 11.94 -9.95 12.99
N TYR A 12 11.62 -8.67 12.88
CA TYR A 12 10.24 -8.18 12.96
C TYR A 12 10.10 -7.10 11.87
N GLY A 13 9.32 -7.38 10.83
CA GLY A 13 8.94 -6.38 9.83
C GLY A 13 9.91 -6.14 8.65
N GLY A 14 10.58 -7.18 8.15
CA GLY A 14 11.13 -7.14 6.78
C GLY A 14 12.40 -6.31 6.54
N GLN A 15 13.30 -6.20 7.52
CA GLN A 15 14.61 -5.60 7.31
C GLN A 15 15.72 -6.63 7.55
N ILE A 16 16.60 -6.82 6.57
CA ILE A 16 17.84 -7.59 6.72
C ILE A 16 19.00 -6.60 6.65
N ASN A 17 19.62 -6.31 7.79
CA ASN A 17 20.83 -5.50 7.84
C ASN A 17 22.06 -6.42 7.83
N THR A 18 22.83 -6.39 6.74
CA THR A 18 24.16 -7.04 6.67
C THR A 18 25.22 -5.96 6.51
N ALA A 19 25.99 -5.70 7.56
CA ALA A 19 27.14 -4.82 7.48
C ALA A 19 28.42 -5.66 7.44
N ASN A 20 29.17 -5.58 6.35
CA ASN A 20 30.57 -5.96 6.31
C ASN A 20 31.37 -4.73 5.88
N ASP A 21 32.46 -4.45 6.60
CA ASP A 21 33.25 -3.22 6.54
C ASP A 21 33.38 -2.64 5.12
N LYS A 22 32.98 -1.36 4.95
CA LYS A 22 33.21 -0.46 3.80
C LYS A 22 32.31 -0.53 2.55
N SER A 23 31.05 -0.96 2.66
CA SER A 23 30.06 -0.68 1.60
C SER A 23 29.07 0.39 2.02
N THR A 24 28.97 1.46 1.23
CA THR A 24 27.89 2.46 1.28
C THR A 24 26.56 1.73 1.35
N ILE A 25 25.80 1.94 2.43
CA ILE A 25 24.54 1.26 2.67
C ILE A 25 23.50 1.84 1.70
N HIS A 26 23.30 1.19 0.55
CA HIS A 26 22.06 1.31 -0.21
C HIS A 26 21.04 0.36 0.43
N ALA A 27 20.53 0.75 1.59
CA ALA A 27 19.27 0.20 2.07
C ALA A 27 18.18 0.85 1.22
N THR A 28 17.74 0.18 0.14
CA THR A 28 16.52 0.61 -0.54
C THR A 28 15.38 0.40 0.45
N GLN A 29 15.02 1.46 1.18
CA GLN A 29 13.84 1.54 2.03
C GLN A 29 12.57 1.56 1.17
N ASN A 30 12.39 0.57 0.28
CA ASN A 30 11.27 0.54 -0.65
C ASN A 30 9.96 0.06 0.01
N ASN A 31 9.98 -0.36 1.27
CA ASN A 31 8.78 -0.75 1.99
C ASN A 31 8.23 0.40 2.86
N GLY A 32 9.10 1.25 3.44
CA GLY A 32 8.66 2.31 4.36
C GLY A 32 8.03 3.53 3.67
N VAL A 33 8.59 3.95 2.52
CA VAL A 33 8.09 5.10 1.75
C VAL A 33 6.75 4.76 1.10
N THR A 34 6.64 3.56 0.55
CA THR A 34 5.49 3.09 -0.23
C THR A 34 4.29 2.77 0.67
N LEU A 35 4.51 2.19 1.87
CA LEU A 35 3.45 2.03 2.88
C LEU A 35 2.90 3.39 3.37
N SER A 36 3.78 4.37 3.61
CA SER A 36 3.34 5.72 4.02
C SER A 36 2.53 6.41 2.93
N GLU A 37 2.82 6.16 1.65
CA GLU A 37 2.07 6.70 0.54
C GLU A 37 0.68 6.06 0.42
N LEU A 38 0.59 4.73 0.56
CA LEU A 38 -0.68 4.02 0.60
C LEU A 38 -1.59 4.50 1.73
N ASP A 39 -1.04 4.65 2.95
CA ASP A 39 -1.81 5.14 4.09
C ASP A 39 -2.33 6.56 3.87
N ASN A 40 -1.52 7.44 3.27
CA ASN A 40 -1.96 8.80 2.93
C ASN A 40 -3.08 8.81 1.89
N ILE A 41 -2.99 7.97 0.85
CA ILE A 41 -4.06 7.84 -0.15
C ILE A 41 -5.35 7.36 0.52
N ILE A 42 -5.26 6.34 1.38
CA ILE A 42 -6.43 5.77 2.04
C ILE A 42 -7.05 6.74 3.03
N ASN A 43 -6.26 7.48 3.78
CA ASN A 43 -6.78 8.51 4.68
C ASN A 43 -7.58 9.56 3.89
N GLY A 44 -7.05 10.03 2.76
CA GLY A 44 -7.77 10.96 1.88
C GLY A 44 -9.07 10.39 1.32
N ILE A 45 -9.14 9.08 1.04
CA ILE A 45 -10.40 8.42 0.68
C ILE A 45 -11.38 8.48 1.86
N THR A 46 -10.96 8.01 3.04
CA THR A 46 -11.82 7.92 4.24
C THR A 46 -12.37 9.27 4.70
N GLU A 47 -11.59 10.35 4.58
CA GLU A 47 -12.02 11.72 4.92
C GLU A 47 -13.17 12.22 4.03
N ASN A 48 -13.29 11.69 2.82
CA ASN A 48 -14.30 12.10 1.84
C ASN A 48 -15.55 11.19 1.82
N LEU A 49 -15.60 10.12 2.62
CA LEU A 49 -16.73 9.18 2.64
C LEU A 49 -17.95 9.72 3.40
N SER A 50 -17.79 10.70 4.28
CA SER A 50 -18.89 11.23 5.11
C SER A 50 -20.03 11.87 4.30
N ALA A 51 -19.77 12.25 3.04
CA ALA A 51 -20.76 12.82 2.14
C ALA A 51 -21.60 11.76 1.39
N LEU A 52 -21.27 10.48 1.53
CA LEU A 52 -21.92 9.38 0.82
C LEU A 52 -23.01 8.71 1.67
N LYS A 53 -23.90 7.98 0.99
CA LYS A 53 -24.86 7.09 1.64
C LYS A 53 -24.14 5.87 2.21
N LYS A 54 -24.67 5.30 3.29
CA LYS A 54 -24.03 4.21 4.02
C LYS A 54 -23.63 3.02 3.12
N GLU A 55 -24.48 2.61 2.19
CA GLU A 55 -24.18 1.49 1.29
C GLU A 55 -22.96 1.74 0.39
N ASP A 56 -22.75 2.99 -0.01
CA ASP A 56 -21.59 3.38 -0.83
C ASP A 56 -20.32 3.47 0.02
N VAL A 57 -20.45 3.95 1.27
CA VAL A 57 -19.35 3.96 2.24
C VAL A 57 -18.88 2.53 2.51
N ASP A 58 -19.81 1.64 2.87
CA ASP A 58 -19.52 0.24 3.16
C ASP A 58 -18.83 -0.44 1.94
N ALA A 59 -19.30 -0.18 0.72
CA ALA A 59 -18.72 -0.74 -0.50
C ALA A 59 -17.29 -0.24 -0.78
N ILE A 60 -17.02 1.04 -0.54
CA ILE A 60 -15.67 1.61 -0.70
C ILE A 60 -14.74 1.06 0.39
N GLU A 61 -15.17 1.08 1.65
CA GLU A 61 -14.38 0.58 2.78
C GLU A 61 -13.98 -0.88 2.61
N ASP A 62 -14.89 -1.74 2.16
CA ASP A 62 -14.61 -3.15 1.90
C ASP A 62 -13.44 -3.34 0.92
N VAL A 63 -13.45 -2.63 -0.21
CA VAL A 63 -12.38 -2.77 -1.20
C VAL A 63 -11.07 -2.15 -0.70
N ILE A 64 -11.13 -1.02 0.00
CA ILE A 64 -9.95 -0.41 0.62
C ILE A 64 -9.31 -1.35 1.63
N ASN A 65 -10.11 -2.02 2.46
CA ASN A 65 -9.62 -3.01 3.41
C ASN A 65 -8.98 -4.20 2.70
N MET A 66 -9.60 -4.72 1.63
CA MET A 66 -9.00 -5.80 0.83
C MET A 66 -7.65 -5.41 0.22
N ILE A 67 -7.50 -4.16 -0.23
CA ILE A 67 -6.26 -3.63 -0.79
C ILE A 67 -5.19 -3.50 0.31
N LYS A 68 -5.54 -2.94 1.48
CA LYS A 68 -4.65 -2.87 2.65
C LYS A 68 -4.14 -4.26 3.04
N GLU A 69 -5.03 -5.24 3.13
CA GLU A 69 -4.66 -6.62 3.45
C GLU A 69 -3.73 -7.27 2.42
N GLU A 70 -3.86 -6.92 1.14
CA GLU A 70 -2.95 -7.43 0.11
C GLU A 70 -1.56 -6.78 0.23
N PHE A 71 -1.49 -5.47 0.44
CA PHE A 71 -0.21 -4.76 0.61
C PHE A 71 0.46 -5.05 1.96
N ALA A 72 -0.29 -5.51 2.96
CA ALA A 72 0.28 -6.01 4.21
C ALA A 72 1.01 -7.35 4.06
N LYS A 73 0.84 -8.07 2.94
CA LYS A 73 1.55 -9.33 2.68
C LYS A 73 3.01 -9.06 2.31
N PRO A 74 3.93 -9.97 2.65
CA PRO A 74 5.34 -9.87 2.25
C PRO A 74 5.52 -9.73 0.73
N GLU A 75 4.60 -10.30 -0.05
CA GLU A 75 4.60 -10.26 -1.51
C GLU A 75 3.16 -10.11 -2.02
N PRO A 76 2.73 -8.89 -2.39
CA PRO A 76 1.43 -8.64 -3.01
C PRO A 76 1.31 -9.37 -4.36
N LYS A 77 0.19 -10.03 -4.63
CA LYS A 77 0.01 -10.80 -5.86
C LYS A 77 -0.51 -9.91 -7.00
N VAL A 78 0.25 -9.80 -8.10
CA VAL A 78 -0.12 -9.03 -9.30
C VAL A 78 -1.55 -9.36 -9.81
N ASN A 79 -1.94 -10.63 -9.85
CA ASN A 79 -3.29 -11.00 -10.28
C ASN A 79 -4.39 -10.45 -9.35
N ARG A 80 -4.12 -10.34 -8.05
CA ARG A 80 -5.05 -9.75 -7.09
C ARG A 80 -5.08 -8.23 -7.24
N LEU A 81 -3.93 -7.60 -7.44
CA LEU A 81 -3.83 -6.17 -7.73
C LEU A 81 -4.65 -5.78 -8.97
N ARG A 82 -4.55 -6.56 -10.06
CA ARG A 82 -5.39 -6.39 -11.25
C ARG A 82 -6.88 -6.54 -10.95
N ASN A 83 -7.24 -7.47 -10.07
CA ASN A 83 -8.64 -7.61 -9.64
C ASN A 83 -9.13 -6.39 -8.84
N TYR A 84 -8.29 -5.81 -7.97
CA TYR A 84 -8.65 -4.62 -7.22
C TYR A 84 -8.89 -3.40 -8.12
N LEU A 85 -8.14 -3.25 -9.22
CA LEU A 85 -8.43 -2.19 -10.21
C LEU A 85 -9.85 -2.29 -10.77
N ASN A 86 -10.34 -3.51 -11.04
CA ASN A 86 -11.71 -3.73 -11.50
C ASN A 86 -12.76 -3.40 -10.42
N LEU A 87 -12.42 -3.58 -9.14
CA LEU A 87 -13.28 -3.25 -8.01
C LEU A 87 -13.31 -1.75 -7.71
N ILE A 88 -12.22 -1.03 -7.98
CA ILE A 88 -12.15 0.44 -7.84
C ILE A 88 -12.92 1.13 -8.97
N ALA A 89 -12.92 0.59 -10.19
CA ALA A 89 -13.58 1.20 -11.35
C ALA A 89 -15.05 1.68 -11.09
N PRO A 90 -15.97 0.87 -10.53
CA PRO A 90 -17.32 1.33 -10.22
C PRO A 90 -17.38 2.44 -9.16
N MET A 91 -16.35 2.59 -8.32
CA MET A 91 -16.31 3.62 -7.27
C MET A 91 -16.20 5.04 -7.83
N PHE A 92 -15.69 5.22 -9.05
CA PHE A 92 -15.74 6.53 -9.71
C PHE A 92 -17.16 7.01 -9.99
N THR A 93 -18.10 6.08 -10.13
CA THR A 93 -19.53 6.43 -10.26
C THR A 93 -20.10 6.90 -8.93
N ILE A 94 -19.66 6.29 -7.82
CA ILE A 94 -20.04 6.68 -6.45
C ILE A 94 -19.42 8.03 -6.08
N ALA A 95 -18.14 8.22 -6.41
CA ALA A 95 -17.41 9.46 -6.16
C ALA A 95 -17.82 10.61 -7.11
N ASN A 96 -18.75 10.37 -8.04
CA ASN A 96 -19.21 11.38 -8.97
C ASN A 96 -19.84 12.56 -8.20
N GLY A 97 -19.27 13.75 -8.38
CA GLY A 97 -19.65 14.95 -7.63
C GLY A 97 -18.86 15.20 -6.35
N ILE A 98 -17.89 14.34 -6.01
CA ILE A 98 -16.91 14.54 -4.92
C ILE A 98 -15.50 14.53 -5.56
N PRO A 99 -14.98 15.69 -6.01
CA PRO A 99 -13.70 15.77 -6.72
C PRO A 99 -12.53 15.20 -5.92
N ASP A 100 -12.45 15.51 -4.63
CA ASP A 100 -11.37 15.05 -3.76
C ASP A 100 -11.38 13.53 -3.62
N LEU A 101 -12.54 12.89 -3.51
CA LEU A 101 -12.64 11.43 -3.49
C LEU A 101 -12.18 10.82 -4.81
N SER A 102 -12.60 11.42 -5.93
CA SER A 102 -12.19 10.97 -7.27
C SER A 102 -10.68 11.06 -7.48
N GLU A 103 -10.05 12.13 -6.98
CA GLU A 103 -8.60 12.29 -7.02
C GLU A 103 -7.88 11.20 -6.20
N HIS A 104 -8.32 10.93 -4.97
CA HIS A 104 -7.70 9.90 -4.15
C HIS A 104 -7.90 8.49 -4.73
N LEU A 105 -9.04 8.20 -5.36
CA LEU A 105 -9.26 6.94 -6.08
C LEU A 105 -8.33 6.79 -7.30
N HIS A 106 -8.08 7.87 -8.06
CA HIS A 106 -7.08 7.85 -9.13
C HIS A 106 -5.68 7.58 -8.60
N ARG A 107 -5.27 8.27 -7.52
CA ARG A 107 -3.97 8.05 -6.88
C ARG A 107 -3.80 6.60 -6.40
N LEU A 108 -4.87 5.98 -5.92
CA LEU A 108 -4.86 4.57 -5.54
C LEU A 108 -4.62 3.65 -6.75
N ILE A 109 -5.26 3.93 -7.89
CA ILE A 109 -5.02 3.20 -9.14
C ILE A 109 -3.57 3.35 -9.59
N ASP A 110 -3.04 4.57 -9.61
CA ASP A 110 -1.66 4.84 -10.01
C ASP A 110 -0.67 4.10 -9.10
N TYR A 111 -0.90 4.17 -7.79
CA TYR A 111 -0.10 3.43 -6.81
C TYR A 111 -0.15 1.92 -7.07
N ILE A 112 -1.33 1.32 -7.29
CA ILE A 112 -1.46 -0.11 -7.60
C ILE A 112 -0.72 -0.47 -8.90
N ASN A 113 -0.81 0.37 -9.93
CA ASN A 113 -0.17 0.15 -11.22
C ASN A 113 1.36 0.11 -11.12
N MET A 114 1.98 0.79 -10.15
CA MET A 114 3.43 0.72 -9.91
C MET A 114 3.91 -0.71 -9.59
N PHE A 115 3.02 -1.58 -9.11
CA PHE A 115 3.31 -2.99 -8.75
C PHE A 115 2.86 -3.99 -9.81
N ILE A 116 2.20 -3.54 -10.89
CA ILE A 116 1.77 -4.38 -12.00
C ILE A 116 2.74 -4.14 -13.15
N HIS A 117 3.56 -5.15 -13.45
CA HIS A 117 4.46 -5.16 -14.62
C HIS A 117 3.85 -5.96 -15.77
#